data_AF-A0A7W6FYX8-F1
#
_entry.id   AF-A0A7W6FYX8-F1
#
_cell.length_a   1.000
_cell.length_b   1.000
_cell.length_c   1.000
_cell.angle_alpha   90.00
_cell.angle_beta   90.00
_cell.angle_gamma   90.00
#
_symmetry.space_group_name_H-M   'P 1'
#
loop_
_entity.id
_entity.type
_entity.pdbx_description
1 polymer ?
#
loop_
_entity_poly.entity_id
_entity_poly.type
_entity_poly.pdbx_seq_one_letter_code
_entity_poly.pdbx_strand_id
1 'polypeptide(L)'
;MTKDLQGTWWASRDGDFYTSGPHDTREQAIFAGREDFDGGAFHIVEAGIAPLRFSAARLIDQQYFEDDELFHPGASGADRRGNCKAADAELQEMLDAWLVRHADTFVAPTMFAWSRNEEFIPAGAVGEREAA
;
A
#
# COMPACT_ATOMS: atom_id res chain seq x y z
N MET A 1 -5.22 24.32 -0.80
CA MET A 1 -5.58 23.64 0.46
C MET A 1 -5.92 22.20 0.14
N THR A 2 -4.93 21.31 0.15
CA THR A 2 -5.16 19.87 0.22
C THR A 2 -5.73 19.62 1.60
N LYS A 3 -7.03 19.30 1.67
CA LYS A 3 -7.61 18.72 2.89
C LYS A 3 -6.78 17.47 3.17
N ASP A 4 -6.09 17.40 4.30
CA ASP A 4 -5.49 16.14 4.74
C ASP A 4 -6.60 15.10 4.69
N LEU A 5 -6.46 14.11 3.81
CA LEU A 5 -7.37 12.98 3.79
C LEU A 5 -7.16 12.29 5.12
N GLN A 6 -8.15 12.39 6.01
CA GLN A 6 -8.08 11.80 7.33
C GLN A 6 -8.04 10.29 7.15
N GLY A 7 -6.96 9.63 7.59
CA GLY A 7 -6.83 8.18 7.53
C GLY A 7 -7.72 7.51 8.55
N THR A 8 -8.00 6.24 8.31
CA THR A 8 -8.67 5.36 9.27
C THR A 8 -7.70 4.26 9.69
N TRP A 9 -7.95 3.68 10.85
CA TRP A 9 -7.15 2.60 11.40
C TRP A 9 -7.71 1.24 10.99
N TRP A 10 -6.82 0.31 10.73
CA TRP A 10 -7.14 -1.05 10.32
C TRP A 10 -6.27 -2.06 11.05
N ALA A 11 -6.75 -3.30 11.21
CA ALA A 11 -6.04 -4.41 11.83
C ALA A 11 -6.06 -5.67 10.96
N SER A 12 -5.04 -6.53 11.13
CA SER A 12 -4.88 -7.80 10.41
C SER A 12 -4.05 -8.82 11.19
N ARG A 13 -4.21 -10.11 10.88
CA ARG A 13 -3.26 -11.14 11.34
C ARG A 13 -1.91 -11.08 10.62
N ASP A 14 -1.85 -10.52 9.42
CA ASP A 14 -0.64 -10.36 8.62
C ASP A 14 -0.36 -8.88 8.28
N GLY A 15 0.88 -8.52 7.97
CA GLY A 15 1.23 -7.13 7.63
C GLY A 15 0.71 -6.64 6.28
N ASP A 16 0.04 -7.52 5.50
CA ASP A 16 -0.18 -7.32 4.07
C ASP A 16 -1.67 -7.13 3.70
N PHE A 17 -2.59 -7.77 4.41
CA PHE A 17 -4.03 -7.78 4.08
C PHE A 17 -4.91 -7.38 5.27
N TYR A 18 -5.13 -6.08 5.42
CA TYR A 18 -5.94 -5.52 6.50
C TYR A 18 -7.45 -5.79 6.33
N THR A 19 -8.02 -6.49 7.30
CA THR A 19 -9.37 -7.10 7.23
C THR A 19 -10.33 -6.59 8.29
N SER A 20 -9.84 -5.99 9.38
CA SER A 20 -10.67 -5.39 10.44
C SER A 20 -10.53 -3.87 10.41
N GLY A 21 -11.63 -3.17 10.16
CA GLY A 21 -11.69 -1.71 9.96
C GLY A 21 -12.74 -1.31 8.92
N PRO A 22 -12.88 -0.01 8.60
CA PRO A 22 -12.12 1.11 9.14
C PRO A 22 -12.53 1.50 10.58
N HIS A 23 -11.57 1.99 11.37
CA HIS A 23 -11.78 2.58 12.69
C HIS A 23 -11.31 4.03 12.75
N ASP A 24 -11.95 4.85 13.58
CA ASP A 24 -11.62 6.28 13.69
C ASP A 24 -10.33 6.52 14.49
N THR A 25 -9.95 5.56 15.35
CA THR A 25 -8.82 5.69 16.28
C THR A 25 -7.98 4.42 16.36
N ARG A 26 -6.72 4.59 16.74
CA ARG A 26 -5.77 3.49 16.98
C ARG A 26 -6.29 2.53 18.04
N GLU A 27 -6.82 3.05 19.14
CA GLU A 27 -7.29 2.27 20.28
C GLU A 27 -8.49 1.39 19.91
N GLN A 28 -9.38 1.87 19.05
CA GLN A 28 -10.49 1.07 18.52
C GLN A 28 -9.99 -0.07 17.65
N ALA A 29 -8.98 0.15 16.79
CA ALA A 29 -8.39 -0.91 15.97
C ALA A 29 -7.67 -1.97 16.83
N ILE A 30 -7.01 -1.56 17.92
CA ILE A 30 -6.41 -2.51 18.87
C ILE A 30 -7.47 -3.33 19.59
N PHE A 31 -8.56 -2.69 20.01
CA PHE A 31 -9.67 -3.39 20.67
C PHE A 31 -10.32 -4.41 19.72
N ALA A 32 -10.68 -3.97 18.50
CA ALA A 32 -11.26 -4.84 17.48
C ALA A 32 -10.33 -5.98 17.11
N GLY A 33 -9.03 -5.73 16.89
CA GLY A 33 -8.06 -6.78 16.60
C GLY A 33 -7.93 -7.81 17.72
N ARG A 34 -8.06 -7.41 19.00
CA ARG A 34 -8.07 -8.36 20.12
C ARG A 34 -9.31 -9.25 20.10
N GLU A 35 -10.47 -8.72 19.75
CA GLU A 35 -11.72 -9.49 19.64
C GLU A 35 -11.70 -10.40 18.40
N ASP A 36 -11.39 -9.86 17.22
CA ASP A 36 -11.44 -10.55 15.93
C ASP A 36 -10.36 -11.62 15.78
N PHE A 37 -9.24 -11.48 16.49
CA PHE A 37 -8.09 -12.39 16.41
C PHE A 37 -7.88 -13.21 17.68
N ASP A 38 -8.92 -13.36 18.51
CA ASP A 38 -8.94 -14.22 19.70
C ASP A 38 -7.79 -13.95 20.69
N GLY A 39 -7.43 -12.67 20.85
CA GLY A 39 -6.29 -12.26 21.68
C GLY A 39 -4.90 -12.64 21.14
N GLY A 40 -4.83 -13.20 19.93
CA GLY A 40 -3.60 -13.47 19.20
C GLY A 40 -2.83 -12.21 18.83
N ALA A 41 -1.63 -12.38 18.26
CA ALA A 41 -0.85 -11.27 17.76
C ALA A 41 -1.42 -10.77 16.42
N PHE A 42 -1.31 -9.47 16.16
CA PHE A 42 -1.84 -8.83 14.95
C PHE A 42 -1.09 -7.54 14.63
N HIS A 43 -1.27 -7.04 13.41
CA HIS A 43 -0.74 -5.77 12.94
C HIS A 43 -1.85 -4.72 12.89
N ILE A 44 -1.51 -3.46 13.10
CA ILE A 44 -2.38 -2.32 12.85
C ILE A 44 -1.68 -1.28 11.97
N VAL A 45 -2.47 -0.51 11.22
CA VAL A 45 -1.95 0.57 10.39
C VAL A 45 -2.96 1.70 10.29
N GLU A 46 -2.46 2.93 10.16
CA GLU A 46 -3.27 4.06 9.73
C GLU A 46 -3.16 4.21 8.22
N ALA A 47 -4.28 4.15 7.50
CA ALA A 47 -4.29 4.18 6.06
C ALA A 47 -5.45 4.99 5.48
N GLY A 48 -5.22 5.56 4.30
CA GLY A 48 -6.26 6.28 3.56
C GLY A 48 -6.64 5.55 2.29
N ILE A 49 -7.94 5.39 2.06
CA ILE A 49 -8.48 5.01 0.76
C ILE A 49 -8.74 6.29 -0.02
N ALA A 50 -8.11 6.41 -1.18
CA ALA A 50 -8.30 7.53 -2.08
C ALA A 50 -8.24 7.04 -3.52
N PRO A 51 -8.84 7.77 -4.47
CA PRO A 51 -8.64 7.48 -5.88
C PRO A 51 -7.14 7.42 -6.19
N LEU A 52 -6.68 6.26 -6.67
CA LEU A 52 -5.29 6.10 -7.07
C LEU A 52 -5.07 6.91 -8.34
N ARG A 53 -4.18 7.90 -8.26
CA ARG A 53 -3.68 8.60 -9.44
C ARG A 53 -2.31 8.07 -9.74
N PHE A 54 -2.22 7.28 -10.80
CA PHE A 54 -0.92 6.94 -11.35
C PHE A 54 -0.33 8.16 -12.06
N SER A 55 0.99 8.24 -12.06
CA SER A 55 1.72 9.20 -12.87
C SER A 55 2.44 8.39 -13.93
N ALA A 56 2.22 8.76 -15.20
CA ALA A 56 2.94 8.16 -16.33
C ALA A 56 4.46 8.22 -16.10
N ALA A 57 4.99 9.34 -15.62
CA ALA A 57 6.41 9.46 -15.29
C ALA A 57 6.87 8.45 -14.23
N ARG A 58 6.08 8.26 -13.16
CA ARG A 58 6.39 7.24 -12.13
C ARG A 58 6.26 5.81 -12.65
N LEU A 59 5.32 5.54 -13.54
CA LEU A 59 5.14 4.21 -14.16
C LEU A 59 6.34 3.88 -15.06
N ILE A 60 6.76 4.84 -15.88
CA ILE A 60 7.95 4.73 -16.73
C ILE A 60 9.17 4.49 -15.82
N ASP A 61 9.38 5.32 -14.80
CA ASP A 61 10.47 5.15 -13.85
C ASP A 61 10.45 3.77 -13.15
N GLN A 62 9.30 3.30 -12.65
CA GLN A 62 9.19 2.00 -11.96
C GLN A 62 9.36 0.81 -12.90
N GLN A 63 8.84 0.87 -14.13
CA GLN A 63 9.03 -0.17 -15.14
C GLN A 63 10.52 -0.43 -15.42
N TYR A 64 11.36 0.62 -15.31
CA TYR A 64 12.80 0.51 -15.51
C TYR A 64 13.58 0.07 -14.26
N PHE A 65 12.98 0.07 -13.06
CA PHE A 65 13.61 -0.39 -11.83
C PHE A 65 13.26 -1.83 -11.45
N GLU A 66 12.11 -2.37 -11.89
CA GLU A 66 11.71 -3.76 -11.56
C GLU A 66 12.29 -4.83 -12.51
N ASP A 67 13.00 -4.43 -13.56
CA ASP A 67 13.58 -5.33 -14.56
C ASP A 67 15.11 -5.40 -14.41
N ASP A 68 15.66 -5.90 -13.28
CA ASP A 68 17.03 -6.49 -13.35
C ASP A 68 17.62 -7.39 -12.21
N GLU A 69 16.89 -7.94 -11.23
CA GLU A 69 17.56 -8.95 -10.36
C GLU A 69 16.76 -10.22 -10.05
N LEU A 70 15.42 -10.20 -10.08
CA LEU A 70 14.67 -11.38 -9.67
C LEU A 70 14.55 -12.47 -10.76
N PHE A 71 14.70 -12.12 -12.05
CA PHE A 71 14.37 -13.04 -13.14
C PHE A 71 15.55 -13.61 -13.92
N HIS A 72 16.74 -12.97 -13.97
CA HIS A 72 17.89 -13.52 -14.70
C HIS A 72 19.26 -13.12 -14.12
N PRO A 73 19.87 -13.93 -13.23
CA PRO A 73 21.26 -13.72 -12.83
C PRO A 73 22.18 -13.97 -14.03
N GLY A 74 22.63 -12.90 -14.69
CA GLY A 74 23.61 -12.94 -15.78
C GLY A 74 23.10 -12.53 -17.17
N ALA A 75 21.86 -12.06 -17.30
CA ALA A 75 21.47 -11.36 -18.52
C ALA A 75 21.99 -9.93 -18.44
N SER A 76 22.99 -9.57 -19.26
CA SER A 76 23.22 -8.15 -19.53
C SER A 76 22.00 -7.67 -20.30
N GLY A 77 21.03 -7.06 -19.60
CA GLY A 77 19.85 -6.48 -20.22
C GLY A 77 20.26 -5.67 -21.44
N ALA A 78 19.60 -5.88 -22.57
CA ALA A 78 19.86 -5.08 -23.76
C ALA A 78 19.73 -3.61 -23.36
N ASP A 79 20.77 -2.81 -23.59
CA ASP A 79 20.68 -1.37 -23.37
C ASP A 79 19.64 -0.80 -24.34
N ARG A 80 18.40 -0.69 -23.87
CA ARG A 80 17.26 -0.15 -24.62
C ARG A 80 17.35 1.38 -24.74
N ARG A 81 18.45 2.03 -24.31
CA ARG A 81 18.70 3.47 -24.53
C ARG A 81 19.04 3.83 -25.99
N GLY A 82 18.43 3.15 -26.96
CA GLY A 82 18.41 3.63 -28.33
C GLY A 82 17.62 4.94 -28.39
N ASN A 83 18.32 6.07 -28.48
CA ASN A 83 17.80 7.45 -28.61
C ASN A 83 16.38 7.66 -28.03
N CYS A 84 16.24 7.38 -26.74
CA CYS A 84 14.96 7.09 -26.07
C CYS A 84 14.10 8.32 -25.72
N LYS A 85 14.60 9.55 -25.86
CA LYS A 85 13.84 10.75 -25.45
C LYS A 85 12.52 10.96 -26.19
N ALA A 86 12.48 10.63 -27.49
CA ALA A 86 11.26 10.78 -28.29
C ALA A 86 10.24 9.69 -27.96
N ALA A 87 10.70 8.46 -27.76
CA ALA A 87 9.86 7.33 -27.35
C ALA A 87 9.31 7.50 -25.92
N ASP A 88 10.12 8.03 -25.00
CA ASP A 88 9.70 8.35 -23.64
C ASP A 88 8.63 9.45 -23.63
N ALA A 89 8.79 10.48 -24.49
CA ALA A 89 7.79 11.54 -24.62
C ALA A 89 6.47 11.05 -25.21
N GLU A 90 6.53 10.17 -26.22
CA GLU A 90 5.34 9.57 -26.83
C GLU A 90 4.64 8.62 -25.84
N LEU A 91 5.40 7.79 -25.11
CA LEU A 91 4.88 6.92 -24.06
C LEU A 91 4.24 7.73 -22.92
N GLN A 92 4.88 8.81 -22.50
CA GLN A 92 4.35 9.74 -21.50
C GLN A 92 3.01 10.34 -21.96
N GLU A 93 2.91 10.82 -23.20
CA GLU A 93 1.66 11.37 -23.75
C GLU A 93 0.54 10.33 -23.82
N MET A 94 0.86 9.11 -24.28
CA MET A 94 -0.11 8.01 -24.35
C MET A 94 -0.60 7.59 -22.95
N LEU A 95 0.30 7.49 -21.98
CA LEU A 95 -0.04 7.15 -20.61
C LEU A 95 -0.85 8.28 -19.94
N ASP A 96 -0.50 9.55 -20.15
CA ASP A 96 -1.27 10.68 -19.64
C ASP A 96 -2.68 10.70 -20.23
N ALA A 97 -2.82 10.48 -21.54
CA ALA A 97 -4.12 10.41 -22.21
C ALA A 97 -4.96 9.22 -21.70
N TRP A 98 -4.33 8.06 -21.49
CA TRP A 98 -4.97 6.88 -20.93
C TRP A 98 -5.40 7.12 -19.48
N LEU A 99 -4.54 7.72 -18.65
CA LEU A 99 -4.85 8.04 -17.26
C LEU A 99 -5.97 9.06 -17.16
N VAL A 100 -5.98 10.12 -17.98
CA VAL A 100 -7.09 11.08 -18.00
C VAL A 100 -8.42 10.39 -18.35
N ARG A 101 -8.39 9.44 -19.29
CA ARG A 101 -9.57 8.68 -19.71
C ARG A 101 -10.06 7.68 -18.65
N HIS A 102 -9.16 7.18 -17.81
CA HIS A 102 -9.42 6.06 -16.91
C HIS A 102 -9.16 6.37 -15.42
N ALA A 103 -8.95 7.64 -15.05
CA ALA A 103 -8.59 8.06 -13.69
C ALA A 103 -9.66 7.73 -12.63
N ASP A 104 -10.92 7.59 -13.04
CA ASP A 104 -12.05 7.18 -12.22
C ASP A 104 -12.19 5.66 -12.09
N THR A 105 -11.54 4.87 -12.95
CA THR A 105 -11.60 3.40 -12.94
C THR A 105 -10.77 2.74 -11.83
N PHE A 106 -9.80 3.45 -11.25
CA PHE A 106 -8.92 2.93 -10.20
C PHE A 106 -9.28 3.42 -8.79
N VAL A 107 -10.58 3.47 -8.50
CA VAL A 107 -11.05 3.41 -7.12
C VAL A 107 -11.03 1.95 -6.71
N ALA A 108 -9.88 1.46 -6.24
CA ALA A 108 -9.81 0.15 -5.62
C ALA A 108 -10.23 0.30 -4.14
N PRO A 109 -11.48 -0.01 -3.74
CA PRO A 109 -11.90 0.07 -2.34
C PRO A 109 -11.11 -0.89 -1.44
N THR A 110 -10.36 -1.80 -2.04
CA THR A 110 -9.53 -2.82 -1.39
C THR A 110 -8.05 -2.44 -1.31
N MET A 111 -7.66 -1.23 -1.72
CA MET A 111 -6.27 -0.78 -1.65
C MET A 111 -6.15 0.55 -0.91
N PHE A 112 -5.13 0.61 -0.05
CA PHE A 112 -4.74 1.87 0.58
C PHE A 112 -3.92 2.70 -0.40
N ALA A 113 -4.30 3.97 -0.56
CA ALA A 113 -3.54 4.94 -1.37
C ALA A 113 -2.27 5.41 -0.63
N TRP A 114 -2.26 5.29 0.69
CA TRP A 114 -1.13 5.55 1.56
C TRP A 114 -1.34 4.84 2.90
N SER A 115 -0.25 4.54 3.59
CA SER A 115 -0.23 4.02 4.95
C SER A 115 0.85 4.73 5.77
N ARG A 116 0.67 4.75 7.09
CA ARG A 116 1.65 5.22 8.08
C ARG A 116 1.38 4.58 9.44
N ASN A 117 2.28 4.81 10.39
CA ASN A 117 2.10 4.39 11.79
C ASN A 117 1.80 2.89 11.94
N GLU A 118 2.45 2.05 11.13
CA GLU A 118 2.32 0.60 11.23
C GLU A 118 2.88 0.11 12.57
N GLU A 119 2.15 -0.80 13.22
CA GLU A 119 2.52 -1.33 14.51
C GLU A 119 2.14 -2.80 14.65
N PHE A 120 3.05 -3.59 15.24
CA PHE A 120 2.77 -4.96 15.64
C PHE A 120 2.27 -4.99 17.09
N ILE A 121 1.10 -5.57 17.31
CA ILE A 121 0.49 -5.80 18.61
C ILE A 121 0.74 -7.26 19.00
N PRO A 122 1.57 -7.54 20.02
CA PRO A 122 1.80 -8.91 20.47
C PRO A 122 0.52 -9.50 21.07
N ALA A 123 0.42 -10.83 21.02
CA ALA A 123 -0.64 -11.56 21.71
C ALA A 123 -0.69 -11.13 23.18
N GLY A 124 -1.89 -10.96 23.72
CA GLY A 124 -2.04 -10.64 25.13
C GLY A 124 -1.46 -11.76 25.98
N ALA A 125 -0.60 -11.44 26.95
CA ALA A 125 -0.37 -12.35 28.05
C ALA A 125 -1.72 -12.56 28.73
N VAL A 126 -2.28 -13.77 28.62
CA VAL A 126 -3.38 -14.20 29.49
C VAL A 126 -2.90 -13.95 30.91
N GLY A 127 -3.59 -13.08 31.63
CA GLY A 127 -3.10 -12.57 32.90
C GLY A 127 -2.69 -13.68 33.85
N GLU A 128 -1.41 -13.70 34.22
CA GLU A 128 -1.01 -14.13 35.56
C GLU A 128 -1.67 -13.15 36.55
N ARG A 129 -2.87 -13.48 37.01
CA ARG A 129 -3.45 -12.86 38.20
C ARG A 129 -3.96 -13.95 39.14
N GLU A 130 -3.37 -13.89 40.34
CA GLU A 130 -3.79 -14.46 41.62
C GLU A 130 -3.49 -15.93 41.92
N ALA A 131 -2.24 -16.17 42.33
CA ALA A 131 -1.94 -17.05 43.46
C ALA A 131 -0.75 -16.50 44.26
N ALA A 132 -1.01 -15.56 45.16
CA ALA A 132 -0.14 -15.23 46.30
C ALA A 132 -0.98 -14.64 47.43
#